data_AF-A0A2A5V2S8-F1
#
_entry.id   AF-A0A2A5V2S8-F1
#
_cell.length_a   1.000
_cell.length_b   1.000
_cell.length_c   1.000
_cell.angle_alpha   90.00
_cell.angle_beta   90.00
_cell.angle_gamma   90.00
#
_symmetry.space_group_name_H-M   'P 1'
#
loop_
_entity.id
_entity.type
_entity.pdbx_description
1 polymer ?
#
loop_
_entity_poly.entity_id
_entity_poly.type
_entity_poly.pdbx_seq_one_letter_code
_entity_poly.pdbx_strand_id
1 'polypeptide(L)'
;MKDINLQNDYNSLTLEELTQEANKMIEDLENQKDLENSIENYQTLLKLNNIIEKKFQKDIKSVSEKTKESILKITSKKNEKKIK
;
A
#
# COMPACT_ATOMS: atom_id res chain seq x y z
N MET A 1 -16.00 22.33 -13.47
CA MET A 1 -15.77 21.13 -14.30
C MET A 1 -14.35 20.64 -14.08
N LYS A 2 -14.22 19.54 -13.33
CA LYS A 2 -13.18 18.49 -13.41
C LYS A 2 -13.33 17.66 -12.13
N ASP A 3 -14.43 16.92 -12.04
CA ASP A 3 -14.49 15.72 -11.19
C ASP A 3 -13.52 14.70 -11.81
N ILE A 4 -12.24 14.95 -11.64
CA ILE A 4 -11.20 14.00 -12.00
C ILE A 4 -11.36 12.88 -11.00
N ASN A 5 -11.53 11.70 -11.55
CA ASN A 5 -11.72 10.43 -10.89
C ASN A 5 -10.40 10.01 -10.18
N LEU A 6 -9.82 10.87 -9.32
CA LEU A 6 -8.49 10.70 -8.70
C LEU A 6 -8.35 9.34 -8.00
N GLN A 7 -9.45 8.80 -7.47
CA GLN A 7 -9.46 7.47 -6.85
C GLN A 7 -9.13 6.34 -7.82
N ASN A 8 -9.47 6.46 -9.11
CA ASN A 8 -9.17 5.42 -10.10
C ASN A 8 -7.69 5.43 -10.51
N ASP A 9 -7.02 6.59 -10.50
CA ASP A 9 -5.59 6.67 -10.84
C ASP A 9 -4.72 6.01 -9.76
N TYR A 10 -5.03 6.23 -8.47
CA TYR A 10 -4.23 5.67 -7.36
C TYR A 10 -4.29 4.15 -7.27
N ASN A 11 -5.38 3.52 -7.69
CA ASN A 11 -5.50 2.06 -7.68
C ASN A 11 -4.55 1.37 -8.68
N SER A 12 -4.07 2.10 -9.69
CA SER A 12 -3.12 1.59 -10.69
C SER A 12 -1.66 1.66 -10.22
N LEU A 13 -1.38 2.48 -9.20
CA LEU A 13 -0.02 2.73 -8.73
C LEU A 13 0.48 1.64 -7.77
N THR A 14 1.79 1.48 -7.75
CA THR A 14 2.49 0.62 -6.79
C THR A 14 2.45 1.21 -5.38
N LEU A 15 2.74 0.38 -4.37
CA LEU A 15 2.79 0.85 -2.98
C LEU A 15 3.87 1.92 -2.78
N GLU A 16 5.00 1.75 -3.46
CA GLU A 16 6.12 2.68 -3.43
C GLU A 16 5.73 4.04 -4.02
N GLU A 17 5.14 4.05 -5.22
CA GLU A 17 4.69 5.29 -5.87
C GLU A 17 3.64 6.03 -5.04
N LEU A 18 2.68 5.31 -4.46
CA LEU A 18 1.67 5.89 -3.56
C LEU A 18 2.32 6.53 -2.32
N THR A 19 3.32 5.86 -1.75
CA THR A 19 4.04 6.36 -0.56
C THR A 19 4.87 7.60 -0.90
N GLN A 20 5.53 7.61 -2.06
CA GLN A 20 6.27 8.77 -2.55
C GLN A 20 5.34 9.96 -2.79
N GLU A 21 4.16 9.73 -3.37
CA GLU A 21 3.17 10.78 -3.58
C GLU A 21 2.61 11.32 -2.26
N ALA A 22 2.38 10.45 -1.28
CA ALA A 22 1.95 10.87 0.06
C ALA A 22 3.03 11.73 0.75
N ASN A 23 4.30 11.35 0.63
CA ASN A 23 5.41 12.13 1.19
C ASN A 23 5.52 13.52 0.57
N LYS A 24 5.38 13.63 -0.76
CA LYS A 24 5.35 14.94 -1.43
C LYS A 24 4.19 15.81 -0.91
N MET A 25 2.99 15.23 -0.79
CA MET A 25 1.84 15.95 -0.24
C MET A 25 2.08 16.41 1.21
N ILE A 26 2.76 15.61 2.03
CA ILE A 26 3.14 15.99 3.40
C ILE A 26 4.12 17.17 3.36
N GLU A 27 5.19 17.09 2.56
CA GLU A 27 6.16 18.17 2.42
C GLU A 27 5.48 19.48 1.95
N ASP A 28 4.58 19.40 0.98
CA ASP A 28 3.81 20.56 0.51
C ASP A 28 2.93 21.15 1.62
N LEU A 29 2.22 20.29 2.37
CA LEU A 29 1.36 20.70 3.48
C LEU A 29 2.14 21.31 4.65
N GLU A 30 3.32 20.79 4.98
CA GLU A 30 4.20 21.32 6.04
C GLU A 30 4.72 22.71 5.70
N ASN A 31 4.90 23.01 4.41
CA ASN A 31 5.33 24.33 3.94
C ASN A 31 4.17 25.34 3.83
N GLN A 32 2.91 24.90 3.93
CA GLN A 32 1.74 25.78 3.88
C GLN A 32 1.45 26.40 5.25
N LYS A 33 1.39 27.73 5.30
CA LYS A 33 1.05 28.50 6.52
C LYS A 33 -0.45 28.63 6.76
N ASP A 34 -1.24 28.42 5.71
CA ASP A 34 -2.69 28.61 5.74
C ASP A 34 -3.40 27.25 5.80
N LEU A 35 -3.95 26.97 6.97
CA LEU A 35 -4.62 25.71 7.27
C LEU A 35 -5.97 25.56 6.56
N GLU A 36 -6.65 26.69 6.30
CA GLU A 36 -7.99 26.69 5.72
C GLU A 36 -7.93 26.36 4.22
N ASN A 37 -6.93 26.92 3.54
CA ASN A 37 -6.66 26.65 2.12
C ASN A 37 -6.10 25.24 1.86
N SER A 38 -5.69 24.51 2.90
CA SER A 38 -5.04 23.19 2.80
C SER A 38 -5.95 22.03 3.22
N ILE A 39 -7.19 22.29 3.64
CA ILE A 39 -8.16 21.26 4.06
C ILE A 39 -8.37 20.20 2.97
N GLU A 40 -8.52 20.60 1.71
CA GLU A 40 -8.71 19.66 0.59
C GLU A 40 -7.49 18.75 0.37
N ASN A 41 -6.28 19.30 0.54
CA ASN A 41 -5.04 18.55 0.44
C ASN A 41 -4.92 17.53 1.58
N TYR A 42 -5.27 17.91 2.82
CA TYR A 42 -5.33 16.97 3.95
C TYR A 42 -6.34 15.84 3.72
N GLN A 43 -7.52 16.16 3.19
CA GLN A 43 -8.53 15.13 2.87
C GLN A 43 -8.03 14.17 1.77
N THR A 44 -7.28 14.69 0.80
CA THR A 44 -6.68 13.89 -0.27
C THR A 44 -5.58 12.99 0.27
N LEU A 45 -4.69 13.52 1.11
CA LEU A 45 -3.66 12.75 1.81
C LEU A 45 -4.26 11.63 2.65
N LEU A 46 -5.35 11.89 3.38
CA LEU A 46 -6.04 10.87 4.17
C LEU A 46 -6.60 9.74 3.29
N LYS A 47 -7.20 10.07 2.15
CA LYS A 47 -7.69 9.07 1.18
C LYS A 47 -6.53 8.25 0.61
N LEU A 48 -5.43 8.90 0.26
CA LEU A 48 -4.22 8.25 -0.25
C LEU A 48 -3.64 7.28 0.79
N ASN A 49 -3.51 7.71 2.05
CA ASN A 49 -2.99 6.89 3.13
C ASN A 49 -3.86 5.63 3.38
N ASN A 50 -5.18 5.77 3.30
CA ASN A 50 -6.10 4.63 3.40
C ASN A 50 -5.92 3.61 2.26
N ILE A 51 -5.53 4.06 1.05
CA ILE A 51 -5.23 3.17 -0.08
C ILE A 51 -3.90 2.44 0.16
N ILE A 52 -2.87 3.17 0.61
CA ILE A 52 -1.56 2.62 1.00
C ILE A 52 -1.74 1.51 2.04
N GLU A 53 -2.48 1.78 3.11
CA GLU A 53 -2.73 0.82 4.19
C GLU A 53 -3.36 -0.47 3.63
N LYS A 54 -4.43 -0.35 2.84
CA LYS A 54 -5.12 -1.51 2.25
C LYS A 54 -4.21 -2.32 1.34
N LYS A 55 -3.36 -1.66 0.55
CA LYS A 55 -2.43 -2.33 -0.36
C LYS A 55 -1.32 -3.05 0.42
N PHE A 56 -0.74 -2.39 1.42
CA PHE A 56 0.25 -2.98 2.31
C PHE A 56 -0.28 -4.21 3.04
N GLN A 57 -1.51 -4.14 3.58
CA GLN A 57 -2.15 -5.29 4.22
C GLN A 57 -2.36 -6.48 3.26
N LYS A 58 -2.75 -6.22 2.01
CA LYS A 58 -2.88 -7.27 0.98
C LYS A 58 -1.54 -7.91 0.66
N ASP A 59 -0.50 -7.10 0.49
CA ASP A 59 0.85 -7.56 0.16
C ASP A 59 1.41 -8.44 1.30
N ILE A 60 1.23 -8.04 2.57
CA ILE A 60 1.59 -8.87 3.74
C ILE A 60 0.87 -10.21 3.75
N LYS A 61 -0.44 -10.23 3.50
CA LYS A 61 -1.22 -11.48 3.46
C LYS A 61 -0.68 -12.43 2.39
N SER A 62 -0.43 -11.92 1.19
CA SER A 62 0.14 -12.69 0.07
C SER A 62 1.52 -13.28 0.41
N VAL A 63 2.39 -12.49 1.05
CA VAL A 63 3.72 -12.96 1.50
C VAL A 63 3.59 -14.04 2.58
N SER A 64 2.68 -13.87 3.54
CA SER A 64 2.42 -14.85 4.60
C SER A 64 1.96 -16.19 4.02
N GLU A 65 1.00 -16.16 3.10
CA GLU A 65 0.47 -17.36 2.42
C GLU A 65 1.55 -18.08 1.62
N LYS A 66 2.30 -17.35 0.79
CA LYS A 66 3.42 -17.93 0.00
C LYS A 66 4.51 -18.53 0.89
N THR A 67 4.81 -17.89 2.01
CA THR A 67 5.78 -18.39 2.99
C THR A 67 5.27 -19.70 3.61
N LYS A 68 4.00 -19.73 4.04
CA LYS A 68 3.37 -20.94 4.59
C LYS A 68 3.40 -22.09 3.59
N GLU A 69 3.02 -21.84 2.34
CA GLU A 69 3.08 -22.85 1.28
C GLU A 69 4.50 -23.37 1.05
N SER A 70 5.50 -22.49 1.05
CA SER A 70 6.91 -22.87 0.85
C SER A 70 7.40 -23.77 1.98
N ILE A 71 7.05 -23.44 3.23
CA ILE A 71 7.36 -24.27 4.41
C ILE A 71 6.69 -25.64 4.31
N LEU A 72 5.41 -25.70 3.90
CA LEU A 72 4.68 -26.96 3.71
C LEU A 72 5.32 -27.83 2.63
N LYS A 73 5.72 -27.23 1.49
CA LYS A 73 6.42 -27.92 0.40
C LYS A 73 7.75 -28.51 0.86
N ILE A 74 8.53 -27.76 1.65
CA ILE A 74 9.81 -28.24 2.21
C ILE A 74 9.59 -29.39 3.20
N THR A 75 8.63 -29.23 4.11
CA THR A 75 8.35 -30.24 5.15
C THR A 75 7.83 -31.54 4.55
N SER A 76 6.94 -31.46 3.55
CA SER A 76 6.41 -32.64 2.86
C SER A 76 7.50 -33.41 2.11
N LYS A 77 8.37 -32.71 1.36
CA LYS A 77 9.53 -33.33 0.67
C LYS A 77 10.53 -33.97 1.63
N LYS A 78 10.70 -33.42 2.84
CA LYS A 78 11.59 -34.00 3.87
C LYS A 78 11.01 -35.32 4.43
N ASN A 79 9.69 -35.43 4.52
CA ASN A 79 9.03 -36.65 4.99
C ASN A 79 9.08 -37.77 3.94
N GLU A 80 8.94 -37.46 2.65
CA GLU A 80 9.10 -38.45 1.56
C GLU A 80 10.50 -39.09 1.53
N LYS A 81 11.55 -38.31 1.84
CA LYS A 81 12.94 -38.82 1.91
C LYS A 81 13.23 -39.66 3.17
N LYS A 82 12.41 -39.59 4.21
CA LYS A 82 12.58 -40.38 5.45
C LYS A 82 11.91 -41.75 5.39
N ILE A 83 11.00 -41.96 4.43
CA ILE A 83 10.20 -43.19 4.29
C ILE A 83 10.84 -44.19 3.31
N LYS A 84 11.97 -43.82 2.67
CA LYS A 84 12.84 -44.73 1.90
C LYS A 84 14.09 -45.06 2.70
#